data_AF-A0A9E5MRC0-F1
#
_entry.id   AF-A0A9E5MRC0-F1
#
_cell.length_a   1.000
_cell.length_b   1.000
_cell.length_c   1.000
_cell.angle_alpha   90.00
_cell.angle_beta   90.00
_cell.angle_gamma   90.00
#
_symmetry.space_group_name_H-M   'P 1'
#
loop_
_entity.id
_entity.type
_entity.pdbx_description
1 polymer ?
#
loop_
_entity_poly.entity_id
_entity_poly.type
_entity_poly.pdbx_seq_one_letter_code
_entity_poly.pdbx_strand_id
1 'polypeptide(L)'
;DRRFAAGQVLARHWRGANKEQRDRFVEAFYRTLIHRYADGVLEFEFDRVEILPFRGDATRRITSVKTVVELDDGTKVPVNYTLVNREAGWQMFDVTIEGVSYVRNFRAEFDAEIKASSLDAVIDRLEQEASVDTDG
;
A
#
# COMPACT_ATOMS: atom_id res chain seq x y z
N ASP A 1 8.00 2.07 2.71
CA ASP A 1 8.88 1.98 1.53
C ASP A 1 8.02 1.88 0.28
N ARG A 2 7.73 3.03 -0.35
CA ARG A 2 6.81 3.13 -1.49
C ARG A 2 7.27 2.31 -2.68
N ARG A 3 8.55 2.41 -3.02
CA ARG A 3 9.13 1.71 -4.18
C ARG A 3 9.14 0.20 -3.97
N PHE A 4 9.47 -0.27 -2.77
CA PHE A 4 9.44 -1.70 -2.47
C PHE A 4 8.01 -2.25 -2.54
N ALA A 5 7.04 -1.57 -1.94
CA ALA A 5 5.63 -1.95 -2.00
C ALA A 5 5.11 -2.00 -3.45
N ALA A 6 5.35 -0.96 -4.25
CA ALA A 6 4.99 -0.93 -5.67
C ALA A 6 5.63 -2.08 -6.47
N GLY A 7 6.89 -2.40 -6.17
CA GLY A 7 7.56 -3.58 -6.74
C GLY A 7 6.90 -4.90 -6.34
N GLN A 8 6.43 -5.02 -5.08
CA GLN A 8 5.64 -6.17 -4.66
C GLN A 8 4.29 -6.22 -5.37
N VAL A 9 3.62 -5.08 -5.55
CA VAL A 9 2.34 -4.99 -6.26
C VAL A 9 2.48 -5.43 -7.72
N LEU A 10 3.43 -4.86 -8.49
CA LEU A 10 3.64 -5.24 -9.88
C LEU A 10 4.22 -6.65 -10.07
N ALA A 11 4.90 -7.19 -9.06
CA ALA A 11 5.43 -8.55 -9.04
C ALA A 11 6.22 -8.91 -10.31
N ARG A 12 5.71 -9.85 -11.14
CA ARG A 12 6.37 -10.26 -12.39
C ARG A 12 6.53 -9.12 -13.40
N HIS A 13 5.55 -8.20 -13.44
CA HIS A 13 5.53 -7.08 -14.38
C HIS A 13 6.61 -6.04 -14.04
N TRP A 14 7.01 -5.95 -12.76
CA TRP A 14 8.09 -5.06 -12.34
C TRP A 14 9.39 -5.33 -13.10
N ARG A 15 9.73 -6.61 -13.35
CA ARG A 15 10.98 -6.99 -14.03
C ARG A 15 11.00 -6.56 -15.50
N GLY A 16 9.86 -6.60 -16.18
CA GLY A 16 9.71 -6.16 -17.56
C GLY A 16 9.59 -4.64 -17.73
N ALA A 17 9.18 -3.94 -16.67
CA ALA A 17 9.07 -2.49 -16.67
C ALA A 17 10.45 -1.80 -16.74
N ASN A 18 10.55 -0.78 -17.59
CA ASN A 18 11.73 0.09 -17.63
C ASN A 18 11.75 1.06 -16.41
N LYS A 19 12.83 1.85 -16.26
CA LYS A 19 12.97 2.77 -15.12
C LYS A 19 11.83 3.80 -15.06
N GLU A 20 11.47 4.37 -16.21
CA GLU A 20 10.44 5.40 -16.31
C GLU A 20 9.06 4.86 -15.94
N GLN A 21 8.68 3.68 -16.46
CA GLN A 21 7.42 3.01 -16.10
C GLN A 21 7.33 2.71 -14.60
N ARG A 22 8.43 2.26 -13.99
CA ARG A 22 8.47 2.01 -12.54
C ARG A 22 8.29 3.30 -11.75
N ASP A 23 8.93 4.38 -12.17
CA ASP A 23 8.86 5.67 -11.49
C ASP A 23 7.44 6.28 -11.61
N ARG A 24 6.88 6.27 -12.82
CA ARG A 24 5.50 6.71 -13.09
C ARG A 24 4.47 5.90 -12.31
N PHE A 25 4.58 4.57 -12.35
CA PHE A 25 3.68 3.68 -11.60
C PHE A 25 3.73 3.96 -10.09
N VAL A 26 4.94 4.11 -9.51
CA VAL A 26 5.09 4.39 -8.08
C VAL A 26 4.39 5.70 -7.73
N GLU A 27 4.61 6.76 -8.50
CA GLU A 27 4.01 8.06 -8.22
C GLU A 27 2.49 8.02 -8.37
N ALA A 28 2.00 7.54 -9.52
CA ALA A 28 0.58 7.48 -9.84
C ALA A 28 -0.19 6.63 -8.83
N PHE A 29 0.29 5.41 -8.55
CA PHE A 29 -0.36 4.50 -7.60
C PHE A 29 -0.50 5.13 -6.21
N TYR A 30 0.55 5.77 -5.69
CA TYR A 30 0.48 6.37 -4.35
C TYR A 30 -0.36 7.64 -4.31
N ARG A 31 -0.40 8.43 -5.38
CA ARG A 31 -1.34 9.55 -5.47
C ARG A 31 -2.79 9.07 -5.48
N THR A 32 -3.10 8.06 -6.28
CA THR A 32 -4.43 7.45 -6.30
C THR A 32 -4.83 6.92 -4.92
N LEU A 33 -3.92 6.26 -4.19
CA LEU A 33 -4.20 5.82 -2.82
C LEU A 33 -4.49 6.99 -1.88
N ILE A 34 -3.69 8.06 -1.93
CA ILE A 34 -3.92 9.24 -1.08
C ILE A 34 -5.28 9.84 -1.40
N HIS A 35 -5.62 10.02 -2.68
CA HIS A 35 -6.89 10.59 -3.09
C HIS A 35 -8.10 9.71 -2.68
N ARG A 36 -8.04 8.39 -2.90
CA ARG A 36 -9.13 7.47 -2.52
C ARG A 36 -9.38 7.36 -1.02
N TYR A 37 -8.34 7.60 -0.21
CA TYR A 37 -8.38 7.36 1.23
C TYR A 37 -8.04 8.61 2.05
N ALA A 38 -8.12 9.80 1.44
CA ALA A 38 -7.77 11.07 2.08
C ALA A 38 -8.58 11.30 3.36
N ASP A 39 -9.89 11.07 3.28
CA ASP A 39 -10.82 11.24 4.41
C ASP A 39 -10.42 10.34 5.59
N GLY A 40 -10.13 9.06 5.32
CA GLY A 40 -9.70 8.12 6.36
C GLY A 40 -8.35 8.48 7.01
N VAL A 41 -7.48 9.24 6.32
CA VAL A 41 -6.24 9.77 6.93
C VAL A 41 -6.54 10.97 7.81
N LEU A 42 -7.51 11.82 7.44
CA LEU A 42 -7.92 12.98 8.22
C LEU A 42 -8.68 12.59 9.50
N GLU A 43 -9.43 11.48 9.44
CA GLU A 43 -10.19 10.92 10.57
C GLU A 43 -9.34 10.01 11.47
N PHE A 44 -8.09 9.74 11.11
CA PHE A 44 -7.24 8.82 11.86
C PHE A 44 -6.77 9.42 13.20
N GLU A 45 -7.23 8.82 14.30
CA GLU A 45 -6.80 9.16 15.66
C GLU A 45 -5.88 8.06 16.23
N PHE A 46 -4.67 8.44 16.66
CA PHE A 46 -3.65 7.49 17.13
C PHE A 46 -4.03 6.76 18.43
N ASP A 47 -4.84 7.37 19.28
CA ASP A 47 -5.32 6.81 20.55
C ASP A 47 -6.28 5.64 20.36
N ARG A 48 -6.87 5.49 19.16
CA ARG A 48 -7.72 4.36 18.79
C ARG A 48 -6.94 3.13 18.32
N VAL A 49 -5.60 3.21 18.27
CA VAL A 49 -4.74 2.12 17.81
C VAL A 49 -4.09 1.41 19.00
N GLU A 50 -4.50 0.17 19.23
CA GLU A 50 -3.85 -0.74 20.18
C GLU A 50 -2.75 -1.54 19.48
N ILE A 51 -1.49 -1.32 19.85
CA ILE A 51 -0.37 -2.17 19.41
C ILE A 51 -0.33 -3.43 20.27
N LEU A 52 -0.51 -4.58 19.62
CA LEU A 52 -0.48 -5.87 20.31
C LEU A 52 0.97 -6.30 20.61
N PRO A 53 1.20 -7.18 21.62
CA PRO A 53 2.53 -7.68 21.94
C PRO A 53 3.25 -8.24 20.71
N PHE A 54 4.45 -7.70 20.46
CA PHE A 54 5.29 -8.11 19.36
C PHE A 54 5.74 -9.56 19.55
N ARG A 55 5.41 -10.41 18.57
CA ARG A 55 5.80 -11.82 18.51
C ARG A 55 6.64 -12.15 17.27
N GLY A 56 7.10 -11.11 16.56
CA GLY A 56 7.95 -11.26 15.39
C GLY A 56 9.42 -11.39 15.77
N ASP A 57 10.28 -11.36 14.76
CA ASP A 57 11.72 -11.44 14.91
C ASP A 57 12.35 -10.18 14.29
N ALA A 58 12.86 -9.30 15.16
CA ALA A 58 13.44 -8.02 14.75
C ALA A 58 14.82 -8.18 14.06
N THR A 59 15.41 -9.38 14.05
CA THR A 59 16.64 -9.65 13.31
C THR A 59 16.37 -9.95 11.82
N ARG A 60 15.12 -10.27 11.47
CA ARG A 60 14.75 -10.55 10.08
C ARG A 60 14.67 -9.27 9.28
N ARG A 61 14.83 -9.41 7.96
CA ARG A 61 14.61 -8.31 7.02
C ARG A 61 13.14 -7.88 6.93
N ILE A 62 12.21 -8.80 7.16
CA ILE A 62 10.77 -8.55 7.09
C ILE A 62 10.13 -9.05 8.38
N THR A 63 9.26 -8.24 8.97
CA THR A 63 8.48 -8.59 10.16
C THR A 63 7.08 -7.99 10.09
N SER A 64 6.17 -8.46 10.94
CA SER A 64 4.81 -7.92 11.04
C SER A 64 4.54 -7.43 12.46
N VAL A 65 3.96 -6.23 12.55
CA VAL A 65 3.43 -5.66 13.79
C VAL A 65 1.91 -5.78 13.72
N LYS A 66 1.32 -6.32 14.79
CA LYS A 66 -0.13 -6.51 14.88
C LYS A 66 -0.75 -5.38 15.67
N THR A 67 -1.81 -4.77 15.15
CA THR A 67 -2.59 -3.77 15.87
C THR A 67 -4.08 -4.07 15.77
N VAL A 68 -4.84 -3.43 16.64
CA VAL A 68 -6.30 -3.35 16.58
C VAL A 68 -6.65 -1.87 16.52
N VAL A 69 -7.53 -1.49 15.60
CA VAL A 69 -8.05 -0.14 15.46
C VAL A 69 -9.50 -0.14 15.91
N GLU A 70 -9.85 0.76 16.81
CA GLU A 70 -11.24 0.99 17.23
C GLU A 70 -11.89 2.06 16.33
N LEU A 71 -13.04 1.74 15.74
CA LEU A 71 -13.83 2.67 14.92
C LEU A 71 -14.77 3.51 15.81
N ASP A 72 -15.40 4.55 15.24
CA ASP A 72 -16.34 5.42 15.97
C ASP A 72 -17.51 4.67 16.61
N ASP A 73 -17.94 3.56 16.02
CA ASP A 73 -19.01 2.70 16.53
C ASP A 73 -18.54 1.71 17.61
N GLY A 74 -17.27 1.77 18.02
CA GLY A 74 -16.63 0.86 18.97
C GLY A 74 -16.18 -0.47 18.36
N THR A 75 -16.38 -0.69 17.05
CA THR A 75 -15.91 -1.90 16.37
C THR A 75 -14.39 -1.96 16.38
N LYS A 76 -13.85 -3.14 16.75
CA LYS A 76 -12.40 -3.40 16.79
C LYS A 76 -11.95 -4.18 15.56
N VAL A 77 -11.17 -3.52 14.71
CA VAL A 77 -10.68 -4.06 13.43
C VAL A 77 -9.20 -4.42 13.53
N PRO A 78 -8.81 -5.68 13.26
CA PRO A 78 -7.40 -6.04 13.14
C PRO A 78 -6.75 -5.35 11.94
N VAL A 79 -5.72 -4.54 12.21
CA VAL A 79 -4.90 -3.88 11.19
C VAL A 79 -3.46 -4.29 11.44
N ASN A 80 -2.85 -5.03 10.51
CA ASN A 80 -1.48 -5.51 10.67
C ASN A 80 -0.57 -4.85 9.65
N TYR A 81 0.60 -4.43 10.11
CA TYR A 81 1.59 -3.75 9.29
C TYR A 81 2.75 -4.70 9.02
N THR A 82 3.11 -4.88 7.75
CA THR A 82 4.33 -5.61 7.39
C THR A 82 5.42 -4.62 7.02
N LEU A 83 6.56 -4.75 7.71
CA LEU A 83 7.69 -3.83 7.63
C LEU A 83 8.89 -4.52 7.01
N VAL A 84 9.70 -3.72 6.30
CA VAL A 84 11.01 -4.11 5.79
C VAL A 84 12.09 -3.29 6.51
N ASN A 85 13.14 -3.96 6.95
CA ASN A 85 14.30 -3.33 7.56
C ASN A 85 15.21 -2.75 6.47
N ARG A 86 15.51 -1.45 6.57
CA ARG A 86 16.40 -0.68 5.69
C ARG A 86 17.47 0.01 6.53
N GLU A 87 18.49 0.57 5.86
CA GLU A 87 19.52 1.38 6.53
C GLU A 87 18.92 2.55 7.32
N ALA A 88 17.87 3.18 6.80
CA ALA A 88 17.12 4.24 7.47
C ALA A 88 16.15 3.74 8.57
N GLY A 89 16.14 2.44 8.87
CA GLY A 89 15.25 1.80 9.84
C GLY A 89 14.09 1.03 9.21
N TRP A 90 13.14 0.64 10.07
CA TRP A 90 11.96 -0.12 9.67
C TRP A 90 10.97 0.75 8.90
N GLN A 91 10.56 0.26 7.73
CA GLN A 91 9.58 0.94 6.89
C GLN A 91 8.46 -0.02 6.53
N MET A 92 7.21 0.40 6.77
CA MET A 92 6.03 -0.34 6.33
C MET A 92 5.96 -0.42 4.79
N PHE A 93 5.56 -1.56 4.26
CA PHE A 93 5.30 -1.72 2.82
C PHE A 93 3.98 -2.43 2.50
N ASP A 94 3.33 -3.04 3.49
CA ASP A 94 2.02 -3.65 3.31
C ASP A 94 1.16 -3.45 4.56
N VAL A 95 -0.14 -3.33 4.35
CA VAL A 95 -1.16 -3.24 5.39
C VAL A 95 -2.14 -4.39 5.17
N THR A 96 -2.50 -5.07 6.24
CA THR A 96 -3.49 -6.16 6.22
C THR A 96 -4.65 -5.80 7.14
N ILE A 97 -5.81 -5.52 6.56
CA ILE A 97 -7.05 -5.19 7.28
C ILE A 97 -7.94 -6.42 7.23
N GLU A 98 -8.35 -6.94 8.38
CA GLU A 98 -9.20 -8.14 8.49
C GLU A 98 -8.69 -9.34 7.66
N GLY A 99 -7.36 -9.50 7.58
CA GLY A 99 -6.71 -10.57 6.82
C GLY A 99 -6.50 -10.29 5.33
N VAL A 100 -7.06 -9.21 4.79
CA VAL A 100 -6.90 -8.78 3.41
C VAL A 100 -5.69 -7.85 3.30
N SER A 101 -4.68 -8.26 2.53
CA SER A 101 -3.46 -7.47 2.33
C SER A 101 -3.61 -6.57 1.10
N TYR A 102 -3.21 -5.31 1.26
CA TYR A 102 -3.26 -4.30 0.22
C TYR A 102 -2.36 -4.67 -0.95
N VAL A 103 -1.12 -5.07 -0.67
CA VAL A 103 -0.17 -5.49 -1.70
C VAL A 103 -0.71 -6.67 -2.50
N ARG A 104 -1.31 -7.67 -1.83
CA ARG A 104 -1.89 -8.83 -2.51
C ARG A 104 -3.12 -8.46 -3.34
N ASN A 105 -3.99 -7.60 -2.81
CA ASN A 105 -5.19 -7.14 -3.50
C ASN A 105 -4.84 -6.39 -4.79
N PHE A 106 -4.02 -5.34 -4.69
CA PHE A 106 -3.61 -4.55 -5.86
C PHE A 106 -2.76 -5.35 -6.85
N ARG A 107 -1.96 -6.31 -6.37
CA ARG A 107 -1.26 -7.24 -7.27
C ARG A 107 -2.24 -8.02 -8.14
N ALA A 108 -3.33 -8.53 -7.57
CA ALA A 108 -4.32 -9.28 -8.33
C ALA A 108 -5.07 -8.37 -9.32
N GLU A 109 -5.47 -7.18 -8.88
CA GLU A 109 -6.13 -6.16 -9.72
C GLU A 109 -5.25 -5.79 -10.92
N PHE A 110 -4.02 -5.32 -10.68
CA PHE A 110 -3.15 -4.87 -11.77
C PHE A 110 -2.62 -6.03 -12.60
N ASP A 111 -2.46 -7.24 -12.07
CA ASP A 111 -2.11 -8.39 -12.90
C ASP A 111 -3.21 -8.69 -13.93
N ALA A 112 -4.48 -8.60 -13.54
CA ALA A 112 -5.61 -8.78 -14.45
C ALA A 112 -5.66 -7.66 -15.50
N GLU A 113 -5.52 -6.41 -15.07
CA GLU A 113 -5.60 -5.24 -15.96
C GLU A 113 -4.45 -5.18 -16.96
N ILE A 114 -3.21 -5.43 -16.51
CA ILE A 114 -2.02 -5.46 -17.38
C ILE A 114 -2.14 -6.56 -18.43
N LYS A 115 -2.70 -7.72 -18.08
CA LYS A 115 -2.94 -8.82 -19.04
C LYS A 115 -4.02 -8.48 -20.06
N ALA A 116 -5.03 -7.72 -19.67
CA ALA A 116 -6.10 -7.29 -20.56
C ALA A 116 -5.68 -6.14 -21.47
N SER A 117 -4.68 -5.35 -21.06
CA SER A 117 -4.21 -4.16 -21.75
C SER A 117 -2.68 -4.09 -21.80
N SER A 118 -2.06 -3.24 -21.00
CA SER A 118 -0.61 -3.09 -20.87
C SER A 118 -0.27 -2.40 -19.55
N LEU A 119 1.01 -2.44 -19.15
CA LEU A 119 1.46 -1.67 -17.99
C LEU A 119 1.28 -0.16 -18.18
N ASP A 120 1.54 0.36 -19.38
CA ASP A 120 1.35 1.79 -19.66
C ASP A 120 -0.11 2.20 -19.55
N ALA A 121 -1.05 1.37 -20.01
CA ALA A 121 -2.48 1.66 -19.87
C ALA A 121 -2.93 1.76 -18.39
N VAL A 122 -2.41 0.88 -17.52
CA VAL A 122 -2.67 0.96 -16.07
C VAL A 122 -2.07 2.23 -15.47
N ILE A 123 -0.83 2.57 -15.86
CA ILE A 123 -0.17 3.81 -15.39
C ILE A 123 -0.97 5.04 -15.82
N ASP A 124 -1.35 5.13 -17.09
CA ASP A 124 -2.10 6.27 -17.63
C ASP A 124 -3.47 6.42 -16.93
N ARG A 125 -4.15 5.31 -16.63
CA ARG A 125 -5.40 5.33 -15.85
C ARG A 125 -5.18 5.84 -14.42
N LEU A 126 -4.15 5.36 -13.74
CA LEU A 126 -3.82 5.81 -12.38
C LEU A 126 -3.44 7.29 -12.35
N GLU A 127 -2.70 7.77 -13.36
CA GLU A 127 -2.34 9.20 -13.49
C GLU A 127 -3.56 10.08 -13.72
N GLN A 128 -4.53 9.63 -14.54
CA GLN A 128 -5.80 10.32 -14.72
C GLN A 128 -6.59 10.36 -13.41
N GLU A 129 -6.69 9.23 -12.71
CA GLU A 129 -7.41 9.18 -11.43
C GLU A 129 -6.75 10.06 -10.35
N ALA A 130 -5.42 10.13 -10.36
CA ALA A 130 -4.67 10.98 -9.45
C ALA A 130 -4.81 12.49 -9.70
N SER A 131 -5.32 12.92 -10.86
CA SER A 131 -5.42 14.34 -11.24
C SER A 131 -6.81 14.96 -11.07
N VAL A 132 -7.84 14.17 -10.77
CA VAL A 132 -9.26 14.59 -10.81
C VAL A 132 -9.64 15.66 -9.76
N ASP A 133 -8.82 15.92 -8.74
CA ASP A 133 -9.17 16.79 -7.60
C ASP A 133 -8.32 18.07 -7.43
N THR A 134 -7.49 18.47 -8.40
CA THR A 134 -6.72 19.74 -8.27
C THR A 134 -7.53 20.99 -8.69
N ASP A 135 -8.73 20.80 -9.25
CA ASP A 135 -9.64 21.89 -9.65
C ASP A 135 -10.93 21.83 -8.81
N GLY A 136 -10.85 22.33 -7.57
CA GLY A 136 -12.00 22.47 -6.65
C GLY A 136 -11.79 23.58 -5.63
#